data_AF-A0AAV7H7S4-F1
#
_entry.id   AF-A0AAV7H7S4-F1
#
_cell.length_a   1.000
_cell.length_b   1.000
_cell.length_c   1.000
_cell.angle_alpha   90.00
_cell.angle_beta   90.00
_cell.angle_gamma   90.00
#
_symmetry.space_group_name_H-M   'P 1'
#
loop_
_entity.id
_entity.type
_entity.pdbx_description
1 polymer ?
#
loop_
_entity_poly.entity_id
_entity_poly.type
_entity_poly.pdbx_seq_one_letter_code
_entity_poly.pdbx_strand_id
1 'polypeptide(L)' 'MAKITVRTAMQAKLLEELKGMNGEEIKGLRCHPLAHFVLPHSVIKIVEFEGHLIPKKASVNFRVMDMGWDEKLW' A
#
# COMPACT_ATOMS: atom_id res chain seq x y z
N MET A 1 -21.80 5.29 9.09
CA MET A 1 -21.21 5.67 7.78
C MET A 1 -20.44 7.00 7.86
N ALA A 2 -19.60 7.20 8.89
CA ALA A 2 -18.92 8.51 9.12
C ALA A 2 -17.38 8.41 9.20
N LYS A 3 -16.79 7.24 8.95
CA LYS A 3 -15.33 7.02 9.06
C LYS A 3 -14.57 6.99 7.73
N ILE A 4 -15.26 7.12 6.59
CA ILE A 4 -14.62 7.04 5.26
C ILE A 4 -14.34 8.44 4.67
N THR A 5 -15.18 9.44 4.97
CA THR A 5 -15.13 10.75 4.29
C THR A 5 -13.89 11.60 4.62
N VAL A 6 -13.32 11.46 5.83
CA VAL A 6 -12.14 12.25 6.24
C VAL A 6 -10.87 11.79 5.51
N ARG A 7 -10.81 10.51 5.12
CA ARG A 7 -9.64 9.93 4.45
C ARG A 7 -9.51 10.41 3.00
N THR A 8 -10.63 10.62 2.31
CA THR A 8 -10.66 11.05 0.91
C THR A 8 -10.15 12.47 0.71
N ALA A 9 -10.49 13.40 1.61
CA ALA A 9 -10.03 14.80 1.53
C ALA A 9 -8.52 14.93 1.79
N MET A 10 -7.99 14.17 2.77
CA MET A 10 -6.56 14.17 3.08
C MET A 10 -5.73 13.53 1.95
N GLN A 11 -6.22 12.45 1.33
CA GLN A 11 -5.56 11.83 0.18
C GLN A 11 -5.62 12.68 -1.09
N ALA A 12 -6.71 13.39 -1.34
CA ALA A 12 -6.81 14.31 -2.47
C ALA A 12 -5.81 15.47 -2.36
N LYS A 13 -5.62 16.03 -1.15
CA LYS A 13 -4.61 17.07 -0.92
C LYS A 13 -3.18 16.54 -1.12
N LEU A 14 -2.89 15.35 -0.60
CA LEU A 14 -1.59 14.70 -0.80
C LEU A 14 -1.32 14.46 -2.30
N LEU A 15 -2.34 14.06 -3.08
CA LEU A 15 -2.21 13.84 -4.51
C LEU A 15 -1.87 15.12 -5.29
N GLU A 16 -2.44 16.26 -4.91
CA GLU A 16 -2.07 17.56 -5.50
C GLU A 16 -0.62 17.96 -5.17
N GLU A 17 -0.12 17.66 -3.96
CA GLU A 17 1.27 17.91 -3.58
C GLU A 17 2.25 16.98 -4.34
N LEU A 18 1.88 15.72 -4.56
CA LEU A 18 2.69 14.75 -5.32
C LEU A 18 2.82 15.09 -6.81
N LYS A 19 1.86 15.83 -7.40
CA LYS A 19 1.89 16.20 -8.83
C LYS A 19 3.06 17.12 -9.23
N GLY A 20 3.65 17.83 -8.27
CA GLY A 20 4.80 18.70 -8.51
C GLY A 20 6.17 18.02 -8.34
N MET A 21 6.19 16.75 -7.92
CA MET A 21 7.42 16.06 -7.55
C MET A 21 8.13 15.46 -8.76
N ASN A 22 9.46 15.52 -8.74
CA ASN A 22 10.29 14.88 -9.75
C ASN A 22 10.41 13.35 -9.49
N GLY A 23 10.87 12.61 -10.50
CA GLY A 23 10.90 11.15 -10.44
C GLY A 23 11.74 10.57 -9.29
N GLU A 24 12.78 11.29 -8.86
CA GLU A 24 13.67 10.88 -7.75
C GLU A 24 13.01 11.07 -6.39
N GLU A 25 12.27 12.17 -6.20
CA GLU A 25 11.53 12.40 -4.95
C GLU A 25 10.41 11.37 -4.76
N ILE A 26 9.71 11.00 -5.83
CA ILE A 26 8.72 9.92 -5.79
C ILE A 26 9.44 8.57 -5.50
N LYS A 27 10.65 8.35 -6.03
CA LYS A 27 11.46 7.16 -5.71
C LYS A 27 11.83 7.10 -4.23
N GLY A 28 12.23 8.23 -3.63
CA GLY A 28 12.51 8.35 -2.20
C GLY A 28 11.29 8.02 -1.34
N LEU A 29 10.10 8.53 -1.69
CA LEU A 29 8.85 8.23 -0.99
C LEU A 29 8.43 6.76 -1.09
N ARG A 30 8.79 6.05 -2.18
CA ARG A 30 8.57 4.59 -2.30
C ARG A 30 9.53 3.79 -1.42
N CYS A 31 10.79 4.20 -1.37
CA CYS A 31 11.85 3.53 -0.62
C CYS A 31 11.76 3.80 0.89
N HIS A 32 11.18 4.93 1.29
CA HIS A 32 11.02 5.34 2.68
C HIS A 32 9.63 5.97 2.89
N PRO A 33 8.57 5.15 2.93
CA PRO A 33 7.21 5.66 3.05
C PRO A 33 7.01 6.32 4.41
N LEU A 34 6.65 7.61 4.41
CA LEU A 34 6.34 8.41 5.60
C LEU A 34 5.19 7.84 6.45
N ALA A 35 4.44 6.86 5.92
CA ALA A 35 3.40 6.13 6.64
C ALA A 35 3.60 4.62 6.50
N HIS A 36 4.24 3.99 7.48
CA HIS A 36 4.32 2.52 7.64
C HIS A 36 2.97 1.87 8.04
N PHE A 37 1.84 2.51 7.75
CA PHE A 37 0.52 2.03 8.19
C PHE A 37 -0.08 1.06 7.17
N VAL A 38 0.48 -0.15 7.09
CA VAL A 38 -0.17 -1.24 6.35
C VAL A 38 -1.27 -1.80 7.23
N LEU A 39 -2.52 -1.52 6.88
CA LEU A 39 -3.66 -2.16 7.53
C LEU A 39 -3.69 -3.65 7.11
N PRO A 40 -3.80 -4.58 8.07
CA PRO A 40 -3.96 -6.00 7.75
C PRO A 40 -5.21 -6.21 6.89
N HIS A 41 -5.08 -6.99 5.82
CA HIS A 41 -6.20 -7.39 4.98
C HIS A 41 -6.69 -8.77 5.41
N SER A 42 -7.99 -8.99 5.39
CA SER A 42 -8.57 -10.29 5.71
C SER A 42 -9.02 -11.01 4.44
N VAL A 43 -8.60 -12.26 4.31
CA VAL A 43 -8.87 -13.10 3.13
C VAL A 43 -10.35 -13.47 3.04
N ILE A 44 -11.02 -13.09 1.96
CA ILE A 44 -12.48 -13.30 1.77
C ILE A 44 -12.84 -14.71 1.29
N LYS A 45 -11.93 -15.37 0.58
CA LYS A 45 -12.09 -16.71 -0.01
C LYS A 45 -10.76 -17.44 0.06
N ILE A 46 -10.78 -18.76 0.20
CA ILE A 46 -9.55 -19.57 0.19
C ILE A 46 -8.84 -19.33 -1.15
N VAL A 47 -7.56 -19.00 -1.07
CA VAL A 47 -6.71 -18.66 -2.22
C VAL A 47 -5.39 -19.41 -2.08
N GLU A 48 -4.91 -19.96 -3.18
CA GLU A 48 -3.55 -20.47 -3.29
C GLU A 48 -2.63 -19.35 -3.79
N PHE A 49 -1.53 -19.12 -3.08
CA PHE A 49 -0.54 -18.11 -3.42
C PHE A 49 0.85 -18.71 -3.26
N GLU A 50 1.65 -18.70 -4.34
CA GLU A 50 3.00 -19.29 -4.37
C GLU A 50 3.06 -20.71 -3.80
N GLY A 51 2.07 -21.56 -4.14
CA GLY A 51 1.96 -22.94 -3.64
C GLY A 51 1.48 -23.09 -2.20
N HIS A 52 1.11 -21.99 -1.53
CA HIS A 52 0.59 -21.99 -0.16
C HIS A 52 -0.91 -21.70 -0.16
N LEU A 53 -1.66 -22.54 0.56
CA LEU A 53 -3.11 -22.37 0.71
C LEU A 53 -3.40 -21.42 1.87
N ILE A 54 -3.90 -20.23 1.56
CA ILE A 54 -4.23 -19.20 2.54
C ILE A 54 -5.71 -19.35 2.94
N PRO A 55 -6.02 -19.62 4.23
CA PRO A 55 -7.38 -19.88 4.66
C PRO A 55 -8.22 -18.59 4.70
N LYS A 56 -9.54 -18.76 4.58
CA LYS A 56 -10.50 -17.66 4.73
C LYS A 56 -10.37 -17.04 6.13
N LYS A 57 -10.48 -15.70 6.19
CA LYS A 57 -10.29 -14.84 7.37
C LYS A 57 -8.85 -14.73 7.87
N ALA A 58 -7.87 -15.35 7.22
CA ALA A 58 -6.46 -15.12 7.53
C ALA A 58 -6.13 -13.63 7.39
N SER A 59 -5.34 -13.11 8.34
CA SER A 59 -4.79 -11.77 8.26
C SER A 59 -3.53 -11.82 7.40
N VAL A 60 -3.54 -11.06 6.31
CA VAL A 60 -2.42 -10.96 5.38
C VAL A 60 -1.87 -9.55 5.43
N ASN A 61 -0.56 -9.47 5.65
CA ASN A 61 0.20 -8.23 5.61
C ASN A 61 1.08 -8.23 4.36
N PHE A 62 1.14 -7.09 3.68
CA PHE A 62 2.02 -6.89 2.54
C PHE A 62 3.26 -6.11 2.95
N ARG A 63 4.45 -6.59 2.59
CA ARG A 63 5.71 -5.87 2.84
C ARG A 63 5.92 -4.80 1.77
N VAL A 64 5.31 -3.64 1.98
CA VAL A 64 5.34 -2.50 1.03
C VAL A 64 6.77 -2.01 0.78
N MET A 65 7.67 -2.06 1.76
CA MET A 65 9.09 -1.70 1.54
C MET A 65 9.76 -2.58 0.49
N ASP A 66 9.59 -3.90 0.58
CA ASP A 66 10.23 -4.84 -0.36
C ASP A 66 9.70 -4.63 -1.79
N MET A 67 8.41 -4.36 -1.95
CA MET A 67 7.81 -4.00 -3.25
C MET A 67 8.29 -2.64 -3.79
N GLY A 68 8.51 -1.66 -2.91
CA GLY A 68 9.02 -0.34 -3.27
C GLY A 68 10.47 -0.37 -3.78
N TRP A 69 11.23 -1.41 -3.45
CA TRP A 69 12.62 -1.63 -3.84
C TRP A 69 12.82 -2.58 -5.02
N ASP A 70 11.78 -3.31 -5.48
CA ASP A 70 11.91 -4.26 -6.59
C ASP A 70 12.08 -3.55 -7.95
N GLU A 71 13.32 -3.33 -8.37
CA GLU A 71 13.69 -2.68 -9.63
C GLU A 71 13.10 -3.34 -10.89
N LYS A 72 12.65 -4.60 -10.84
CA LYS A 72 12.08 -5.28 -12.02
C LYS A 72 10.65 -4.86 -12.32
N LEU A 73 9.94 -4.32 -11.33
CA LEU A 73 8.55 -3.90 -11.44
C LEU A 73 8.40 -2.40 -11.68
N TRP A 74 9.50 -1.63 -11.62
CA TRP A 74 9.56 -0.17 -11.82
C TRP A 74 10.25 0.18 -13.13
#